data_AF-A0AAN4Z0I2-F1
#
_entry.id   AF-A0AAN4Z0I2-F1
#
_cell.length_a   1.000
_cell.length_b   1.000
_cell.length_c   1.000
_cell.angle_alpha   90.00
_cell.angle_beta   90.00
_cell.angle_gamma   90.00
#
_symmetry.space_group_name_H-M   'P 1'
#
loop_
_entity.id
_entity.type
_entity.pdbx_description
1 polymer ?
#
loop_
_entity_poly.entity_id
_entity_poly.type
_entity_poly.pdbx_seq_one_letter_code
_entity_poly.pdbx_strand_id
1 'polypeptide(L)'
;FVRDRLRSEFGYAIASLGVMVAAAVAARGVPLLVAFSSDGTPSGMMSQIAATFLANKLKRIEYNNTVLEHFFWLLHWSVMGVVICAPGPAFFRFLTYASGIAVGFSTVAMTAPSPRFLNEAG
;
A
#
# COMPACT_ATOMS: atom_id res chain seq x y z
N PHE A 1 11.10 -22.63 -3.84
CA PHE A 1 9.83 -22.14 -4.43
C PHE A 1 8.94 -21.42 -3.43
N VAL A 2 8.30 -22.08 -2.45
CA VAL A 2 7.37 -21.41 -1.50
C VAL A 2 8.06 -20.32 -0.67
N ARG A 3 9.25 -20.61 -0.14
CA ARG A 3 10.05 -19.65 0.62
C ARG A 3 10.52 -18.45 -0.21
N ASP A 4 10.87 -18.68 -1.48
CA ASP A 4 11.32 -17.61 -2.38
C ASP A 4 10.15 -16.70 -2.77
N ARG A 5 8.97 -17.30 -2.99
CA ARG A 5 7.72 -16.57 -3.22
C ARG A 5 7.30 -15.76 -2.00
N LEU A 6 7.32 -16.35 -0.80
CA LEU A 6 7.03 -15.61 0.43
C LEU A 6 7.99 -14.43 0.61
N ARG A 7 9.29 -14.63 0.35
CA ARG A 7 10.29 -13.57 0.41
C ARG A 7 10.03 -12.45 -0.60
N SER A 8 9.63 -12.77 -1.83
CA SER A 8 9.31 -11.74 -2.82
C SER A 8 8.05 -10.96 -2.42
N GLU A 9 6.99 -11.65 -1.95
CA GLU A 9 5.75 -10.99 -1.50
C GLU A 9 6.00 -10.06 -0.31
N PHE A 10 6.74 -10.53 0.70
CA PHE A 10 7.13 -9.67 1.84
C PHE A 10 8.08 -8.55 1.42
N GLY A 11 8.98 -8.79 0.47
CA GLY A 11 9.86 -7.77 -0.10
C GLY A 11 9.06 -6.66 -0.77
N TYR A 12 8.11 -7.01 -1.63
CA TYR A 12 7.19 -6.05 -2.25
C TYR A 12 6.32 -5.34 -1.22
N ALA A 13 5.86 -6.02 -0.17
CA ALA A 13 5.07 -5.40 0.90
C ALA A 13 5.86 -4.38 1.73
N ILE A 14 7.13 -4.68 2.06
CA ILE A 14 8.00 -3.73 2.76
C ILE A 14 8.36 -2.56 1.83
N ALA A 15 8.66 -2.85 0.57
CA ALA A 15 9.00 -1.83 -0.42
C ALA A 15 7.82 -0.87 -0.66
N SER A 16 6.59 -1.39 -0.76
CA SER A 16 5.40 -0.55 -0.91
C SER A 16 5.14 0.34 0.29
N LEU A 17 5.30 -0.18 1.51
CA LEU A 17 5.20 0.61 2.73
C LEU A 17 6.27 1.70 2.78
N GLY A 18 7.51 1.39 2.38
CA GLY A 18 8.58 2.36 2.27
C GLY A 18 8.26 3.49 1.28
N VAL A 19 7.74 3.14 0.11
CA VAL A 19 7.30 4.11 -0.92
C VAL A 19 6.18 5.00 -0.38
N MET A 20 5.21 4.42 0.32
CA MET A 20 4.09 5.15 0.93
C MET A 20 4.57 6.17 1.98
N VAL A 21 5.49 5.76 2.86
CA VAL A 21 6.07 6.64 3.88
C VAL A 21 6.90 7.76 3.24
N ALA A 22 7.72 7.43 2.25
CA ALA A 22 8.51 8.42 1.53
C ALA A 22 7.62 9.46 0.83
N ALA A 23 6.54 9.01 0.18
CA ALA A 23 5.56 9.87 -0.47
C ALA A 23 4.80 10.75 0.53
N ALA A 24 4.39 10.20 1.68
CA ALA A 24 3.76 10.97 2.75
C ALA A 24 4.69 12.08 3.27
N VAL A 25 5.98 11.78 3.50
CA VAL A 25 6.96 12.77 3.96
C VAL A 25 7.19 13.86 2.91
N ALA A 26 7.31 13.49 1.63
CA ALA A 26 7.46 14.44 0.54
C ALA A 26 6.22 15.33 0.37
N ALA A 27 5.02 14.79 0.51
CA ALA A 27 3.77 15.51 0.36
C ALA A 27 3.54 16.57 1.46
N ARG A 28 4.14 16.43 2.65
CA ARG A 28 4.00 17.39 3.76
C ARG A 28 4.54 18.78 3.41
N GLY A 29 5.47 18.87 2.46
CA GLY A 29 6.01 20.13 1.96
C GLY A 29 5.08 20.87 1.00
N VAL A 30 3.99 20.25 0.52
CA VAL A 30 3.09 20.81 -0.49
C VAL A 30 1.72 21.12 0.13
N PRO A 31 1.37 22.41 0.35
CA PRO A 31 0.13 22.80 1.03
C PRO A 31 -1.14 22.26 0.35
N LEU A 32 -1.13 22.15 -0.97
CA LEU A 32 -2.25 21.61 -1.75
C LEU A 32 -2.50 20.12 -1.48
N LEU A 33 -1.43 19.34 -1.31
CA LEU A 33 -1.54 17.91 -1.00
C LEU A 33 -1.97 17.69 0.45
N VAL A 34 -1.51 18.55 1.35
CA VAL A 34 -1.95 18.57 2.75
C VAL A 34 -3.44 18.90 2.83
N ALA A 35 -3.91 19.92 2.11
CA ALA A 35 -5.32 20.29 2.03
C ALA A 35 -6.18 19.12 1.50
N PHE A 36 -5.74 18.48 0.41
CA PHE A 36 -6.38 17.30 -0.18
C PHE A 36 -6.44 16.09 0.76
N SER A 37 -5.39 15.88 1.57
CA SER A 37 -5.35 14.81 2.57
C SER A 37 -6.24 15.12 3.77
N SER A 38 -6.32 16.39 4.18
CA SER A 38 -7.13 16.85 5.32
C SER A 38 -8.61 17.06 5.00
N ASP A 39 -9.01 16.97 3.73
CA ASP A 39 -10.39 17.18 3.31
C ASP A 39 -11.26 15.99 3.75
N GLY A 40 -11.90 16.15 4.92
CA GLY A 40 -12.81 15.17 5.50
C GLY A 40 -14.22 15.19 4.90
N THR A 41 -14.45 15.95 3.82
CA THR A 41 -15.75 15.95 3.14
C THR A 41 -16.01 14.60 2.47
N PRO A 42 -17.27 14.15 2.36
CA PRO A 42 -17.60 12.93 1.60
C PRO A 42 -17.10 12.97 0.15
N SER A 43 -17.06 14.16 -0.47
CA SER A 43 -16.46 14.40 -1.79
C SER A 43 -14.94 14.21 -1.80
N GLY A 44 -14.24 14.72 -0.78
CA GLY A 44 -12.80 14.51 -0.59
C GLY A 44 -12.49 13.02 -0.44
N MET A 45 -13.26 12.30 0.36
CA MET A 45 -13.13 10.86 0.53
C MET A 45 -13.36 10.09 -0.79
N MET A 46 -14.36 10.48 -1.59
CA MET A 46 -14.58 9.87 -2.91
C MET A 46 -13.47 10.19 -3.91
N SER A 47 -12.87 11.37 -3.82
CA SER A 47 -11.76 11.75 -4.69
C SER A 47 -10.50 10.93 -4.41
N GLN A 48 -10.22 10.62 -3.14
CA GLN A 48 -9.12 9.76 -2.72
C GLN A 48 -9.36 8.30 -3.16
N ILE A 49 -10.59 7.81 -3.00
CA ILE A 49 -10.99 6.49 -3.51
C ILE A 49 -10.87 6.44 -5.04
N ALA A 50 -11.38 7.45 -5.76
CA ALA A 50 -11.27 7.52 -7.21
C ALA A 50 -9.81 7.58 -7.68
N ALA A 51 -8.92 8.31 -7.00
CA ALA A 51 -7.50 8.38 -7.32
C ALA A 51 -6.82 7.00 -7.23
N THR A 52 -7.18 6.21 -6.21
CA THR A 52 -6.62 4.86 -6.01
C THR A 52 -7.18 3.84 -7.01
N PHE A 53 -8.46 3.96 -7.41
CA PHE A 53 -9.03 3.18 -8.51
C PHE A 53 -8.45 3.58 -9.87
N LEU A 54 -8.18 4.87 -10.10
CA LEU A 54 -7.59 5.37 -11.34
C LEU A 54 -6.15 4.88 -11.52
N ALA A 55 -5.35 4.90 -10.45
CA ALA A 55 -4.01 4.33 -10.43
C ALA A 55 -4.02 2.84 -10.82
N ASN A 56 -5.07 2.10 -10.45
CA ASN A 56 -5.26 0.70 -10.83
C ASN A 56 -5.81 0.52 -12.25
N LYS A 57 -6.69 1.40 -12.73
CA LYS A 57 -7.29 1.33 -14.09
C LYS A 57 -6.23 1.45 -15.20
N LEU A 58 -5.10 2.08 -14.90
CA LEU A 58 -3.95 2.16 -15.81
C LEU A 58 -3.24 0.82 -16.06
N LYS A 59 -3.56 -0.25 -15.31
CA LYS A 59 -3.01 -1.61 -15.49
C LYS A 59 -3.58 -2.39 -16.68
N ARG A 60 -4.24 -1.75 -17.65
CA ARG A 60 -4.75 -2.42 -18.88
C ARG A 60 -3.66 -2.84 -19.88
N ILE A 61 -2.41 -2.89 -19.46
CA ILE A 61 -1.25 -3.15 -20.31
C ILE A 61 -1.01 -4.66 -20.34
N GLU A 62 -0.74 -5.20 -21.52
CA GLU A 62 -0.31 -6.59 -21.68
C GLU A 62 0.83 -6.91 -20.71
N TYR A 63 0.73 -8.07 -20.04
CA TYR A 63 1.62 -8.63 -19.01
C TYR A 63 3.06 -8.90 -19.49
N ASN A 64 3.50 -8.22 -20.56
CA ASN A 64 4.80 -8.38 -21.19
C ASN A 64 5.81 -7.32 -20.71
N ASN A 65 5.35 -6.21 -20.12
CA ASN A 65 6.21 -5.08 -19.77
C ASN A 65 6.30 -4.86 -18.25
N THR A 66 7.22 -5.57 -17.61
CA THR A 66 7.44 -5.57 -16.14
C THR A 66 7.80 -4.19 -15.58
N VAL A 67 8.41 -3.31 -16.39
CA VAL A 67 8.79 -1.95 -15.97
C VAL A 67 7.56 -1.07 -15.75
N LEU A 68 6.57 -1.16 -16.65
CA LEU A 68 5.33 -0.37 -16.54
C LEU A 68 4.51 -0.83 -15.33
N GLU A 69 4.48 -2.13 -15.05
CA GLU A 69 3.82 -2.66 -13.86
C GLU A 69 4.42 -2.13 -12.57
N HIS A 70 5.76 -2.07 -12.48
CA HIS A 70 6.45 -1.49 -11.33
C HIS A 70 6.21 0.01 -11.21
N PHE A 71 6.09 0.73 -12.34
CA PHE A 71 5.74 2.15 -12.33
C PHE A 71 4.32 2.39 -11.81
N PHE A 72 3.32 1.64 -12.26
CA PHE A 72 1.95 1.76 -11.74
C PHE A 72 1.85 1.30 -10.29
N TRP A 73 2.62 0.30 -9.91
CA TRP A 73 2.76 -0.11 -8.52
C TRP A 73 3.31 1.04 -7.67
N LEU A 74 4.44 1.66 -8.07
CA LEU A 74 5.00 2.83 -7.38
C LEU A 74 4.01 3.99 -7.31
N LEU A 75 3.33 4.29 -8.41
CA LEU A 75 2.33 5.36 -8.49
C LEU A 75 1.19 5.13 -7.50
N HIS A 76 0.65 3.90 -7.45
CA HIS A 76 -0.43 3.55 -6.54
C HIS A 76 -0.04 3.76 -5.08
N TRP A 77 1.13 3.28 -4.67
CA TRP A 77 1.62 3.43 -3.29
C TRP A 77 1.99 4.88 -2.94
N SER A 78 2.47 5.65 -3.92
CA SER A 78 2.71 7.09 -3.76
C SER A 78 1.42 7.85 -3.51
N VAL A 79 0.36 7.57 -4.28
CA VAL A 79 -0.98 8.18 -4.07
C VAL A 79 -1.53 7.84 -2.69
N MET A 80 -1.38 6.60 -2.22
CA MET A 80 -1.76 6.22 -0.85
C MET A 80 -0.98 7.00 0.21
N GLY A 81 0.30 7.27 -0.03
CA GLY A 81 1.13 8.10 0.86
C GLY A 81 0.63 9.54 0.95
N VAL A 82 0.20 10.12 -0.17
CA VAL A 82 -0.40 11.47 -0.21
C VAL A 82 -1.69 11.54 0.61
N VAL A 83 -2.56 10.53 0.50
CA VAL A 83 -3.80 10.45 1.31
C VAL A 83 -3.49 10.45 2.81
N ILE A 84 -2.38 9.83 3.20
CA ILE A 84 -1.94 9.63 4.58
C ILE A 84 -0.96 10.73 5.06
N CYS A 85 -0.76 11.80 4.27
CA CYS A 85 0.20 12.85 4.56
C CYS A 85 -0.18 13.71 5.79
N ALA A 86 -1.47 14.02 5.96
CA ALA A 86 -2.00 14.88 7.02
C ALA A 86 -3.09 14.23 7.89
N PRO A 87 -2.90 13.01 8.44
CA PRO A 87 -3.91 12.41 9.30
C PRO A 87 -3.77 12.98 10.71
N GLY A 88 -4.88 13.26 11.38
CA GLY A 88 -4.85 13.56 12.80
C GLY A 88 -4.16 12.45 13.62
N PRO A 89 -3.73 12.72 14.87
CA PRO A 89 -3.02 11.76 15.72
C PRO A 89 -3.74 10.42 15.88
N ALA A 90 -5.07 10.42 15.82
CA ALA A 90 -5.90 9.22 15.93
C ALA A 90 -5.68 8.24 14.76
N PHE A 91 -5.49 8.73 13.54
CA PHE A 91 -5.29 7.88 12.36
C PHE A 91 -3.87 7.29 12.35
N PHE A 92 -2.86 8.03 12.82
CA PHE A 92 -1.52 7.47 13.03
C PHE A 92 -1.56 6.29 14.01
N ARG A 93 -2.33 6.39 15.09
CA ARG A 93 -2.53 5.27 16.03
C ARG A 93 -3.21 4.09 15.36
N PHE A 94 -4.29 4.33 14.61
CA PHE A 94 -4.96 3.29 13.82
C PHE A 94 -3.98 2.58 12.88
N LEU A 95 -3.16 3.34 12.14
CA LEU A 95 -2.14 2.78 11.26
C LEU A 95 -1.15 1.91 12.02
N THR A 96 -0.66 2.36 13.18
CA THR A 96 0.28 1.56 13.99
C THR A 96 -0.36 0.27 14.51
N TYR A 97 -1.65 0.28 14.88
CA TYR A 97 -2.37 -0.93 15.27
C TYR A 97 -2.57 -1.87 14.09
N ALA A 98 -3.01 -1.34 12.94
CA ALA A 98 -3.21 -2.10 11.71
C ALA A 98 -1.90 -2.72 11.20
N SER A 99 -0.80 -1.96 11.21
CA SER A 99 0.51 -2.47 10.81
C SER A 99 1.01 -3.54 11.77
N GLY A 100 0.78 -3.39 13.08
CA GLY A 100 1.15 -4.40 14.07
C GLY A 100 0.43 -5.73 13.84
N ILE A 101 -0.87 -5.68 13.55
CA ILE A 101 -1.67 -6.87 13.23
C ILE A 101 -1.17 -7.52 11.92
N ALA A 102 -0.97 -6.74 10.88
CA ALA A 102 -0.48 -7.24 9.59
C ALA A 102 0.91 -7.89 9.71
N VAL A 103 1.83 -7.27 10.45
CA VAL A 103 3.17 -7.82 10.72
C VAL A 103 3.08 -9.08 11.58
N GLY A 104 2.16 -9.14 12.55
CA GLY A 104 1.90 -10.32 13.35
C GLY A 104 1.49 -11.52 12.49
N PHE A 105 0.46 -11.34 11.65
CA PHE A 105 0.02 -12.39 10.71
C PHE A 105 1.12 -12.79 9.72
N SER A 106 1.88 -11.81 9.23
CA SER A 106 3.02 -12.03 8.32
C SER A 106 4.10 -12.90 8.96
N THR A 107 4.44 -12.61 10.23
CA THR A 107 5.47 -13.35 10.97
C THR A 107 5.03 -14.79 11.22
N VAL A 108 3.76 -15.02 11.57
CA VAL A 108 3.20 -16.37 11.75
C VAL A 108 3.22 -17.16 10.44
N ALA A 109 2.88 -16.53 9.31
CA ALA A 109 2.95 -17.16 8.00
C ALA A 109 4.38 -17.54 7.59
N MET A 110 5.40 -16.82 8.07
CA MET A 110 6.82 -17.14 7.84
C MET A 110 7.33 -18.25 8.74
N THR A 111 6.88 -18.32 10.00
CA THR A 111 7.40 -19.27 11.01
C THR A 111 6.66 -20.60 11.06
N ALA A 112 5.42 -20.66 10.59
CA ALA A 112 4.63 -21.88 10.48
C ALA A 112 4.31 -22.20 9.01
N PRO A 113 5.29 -22.68 8.21
CA PRO A 113 5.02 -23.20 6.87
C PRO A 113 4.26 -24.53 6.99
N SER A 114 2.95 -24.46 7.16
CA SER A 114 2.12 -25.66 7.29
C SER A 114 1.77 -26.21 5.89
N PRO A 115 1.98 -27.51 5.62
CA PRO A 115 1.59 -28.12 4.35
C PRO A 115 0.07 -28.10 4.11
N ARG A 116 -0.76 -27.76 5.11
CA ARG A 116 -2.22 -27.61 4.95
C ARG A 116 -2.62 -26.38 4.14
N PHE A 117 -1.80 -25.33 4.07
CA PHE A 117 -2.06 -24.16 3.21
C PHE A 117 -1.89 -24.44 1.70
N LEU A 118 -1.32 -25.60 1.33
CA LEU A 118 -1.21 -26.02 -0.07
C LEU A 118 -2.50 -26.66 -0.61
N ASN A 119 -3.38 -27.18 0.25
CA ASN A 119 -4.64 -27.83 -0.15
C ASN A 119 -5.86 -26.88 -0.13
N GLU A 120 -5.75 -25.69 0.45
CA GLU A 120 -6.81 -24.67 0.41
C GLU A 120 -6.54 -23.56 -0.62
N ALA A 121 -5.31 -23.50 -1.17
CA ALA A 121 -4.94 -22.59 -2.25
C ALA A 121 -5.00 -23.26 -3.65
N GLY A 122 -5.52 -24.48 -3.73
CA GLY A 122 -5.77 -25.25 -4.95
C GLY A 122 -7.26 -25.46 -5.17
#